data_AF-A0A3B7M1H6-F1
#
_entry.id   AF-A0A3B7M1H6-F1
#
_cell.length_a   1.000
_cell.length_b   1.000
_cell.length_c   1.000
_cell.angle_alpha   90.00
_cell.angle_beta   90.00
_cell.angle_gamma   90.00
#
_symmetry.space_group_name_H-M   'P 1'
#
loop_
_entity.id
_entity.type
_entity.pdbx_description
1 polymer ?
#
loop_
_entity_poly.entity_id
_entity_poly.type
_entity_poly.pdbx_seq_one_letter_code
_entity_poly.pdbx_strand_id
1 'polypeptide(L)'
;MKKYFHEQGSTLIVVLILLVVISVIGLYAIRHSLTSLKLATNAQVQTLLMQTSDVALAKLERNFNNNEASNLAGTPVGQVLLDGNQGKELQFCFKPTEVSSDKTIKNNLFFDLRDFRIIERKSATDKEAKSTAESGDINAVCNPETMFSISRKALVTQVAVVSPDDPAVEMGRFDLTAQGTDLKDAGNIETKRVRVTVTSFAPALAPSVSISDMNTCLKERMMDDSLLKNRANGSTQVKVQTLHECLNLLGMPLNTQTAEYVVNLSEVRSGS
;
A
#
# COMPACT_ATOMS: atom_id res chain seq x y z
N MET A 1 -14.81 84.67 -16.30
CA MET A 1 -15.48 83.56 -17.02
C MET A 1 -14.60 82.32 -16.94
N LYS A 2 -15.03 81.28 -16.23
CA LYS A 2 -14.33 79.99 -16.14
C LYS A 2 -14.90 79.07 -17.23
N LYS A 3 -14.10 78.71 -18.24
CA LYS A 3 -14.48 77.71 -19.25
C LYS A 3 -14.34 76.32 -18.64
N TYR A 4 -15.44 75.60 -18.48
CA TYR A 4 -15.45 74.17 -18.18
C TYR A 4 -15.46 73.42 -19.52
N PHE A 5 -14.36 72.71 -19.81
CA PHE A 5 -14.33 71.74 -20.91
C PHE A 5 -15.05 70.47 -20.44
N HIS A 6 -16.09 70.10 -21.17
CA HIS A 6 -16.90 68.91 -20.87
C HIS A 6 -16.30 67.72 -21.65
N GLU A 7 -15.48 66.93 -20.96
CA GLU A 7 -14.83 65.71 -21.46
C GLU A 7 -15.86 64.57 -21.57
N GLN A 8 -16.63 64.51 -22.67
CA GLN A 8 -17.65 63.45 -22.90
C GLN A 8 -17.09 62.14 -23.47
N GLY A 9 -15.77 62.01 -23.67
CA GLY A 9 -15.13 60.77 -24.15
C GLY A 9 -14.47 59.91 -23.06
N SER A 10 -14.12 60.51 -21.92
CA SER A 10 -13.25 59.88 -20.91
C SER A 10 -14.01 58.90 -20.00
N THR A 11 -15.28 59.16 -19.70
CA THR A 11 -16.08 58.32 -18.78
C THR A 11 -16.32 56.92 -19.30
N LEU A 12 -16.56 56.74 -20.60
CA LEU A 12 -16.81 55.43 -21.20
C LEU A 12 -15.55 54.55 -21.20
N ILE A 13 -14.38 55.14 -21.45
CA ILE A 13 -13.09 54.44 -21.39
C ILE A 13 -12.76 54.02 -19.96
N VAL A 14 -12.96 54.90 -18.98
CA VAL A 14 -12.71 54.60 -17.56
C VAL A 14 -13.60 53.46 -17.07
N VAL A 15 -14.89 53.46 -17.42
CA VAL A 15 -15.83 52.38 -17.05
C VAL A 15 -15.44 51.05 -17.72
N LEU A 16 -15.03 51.09 -18.98
CA LEU A 16 -14.64 49.90 -19.72
C LEU A 16 -13.37 49.27 -19.13
N ILE A 17 -12.37 50.07 -18.76
CA ILE A 17 -11.17 49.61 -18.05
C ILE A 17 -11.53 49.03 -16.69
N LEU A 18 -12.42 49.69 -15.94
CA LEU A 18 -12.86 49.21 -14.63
C LEU A 18 -13.58 47.86 -14.70
N LEU A 19 -14.43 47.65 -15.71
CA LEU A 19 -15.08 46.36 -15.97
C LEU A 19 -14.07 45.26 -16.34
N VAL A 20 -13.06 45.58 -17.15
CA VAL A 20 -11.98 44.65 -17.47
C VAL A 20 -11.19 44.25 -16.21
N VAL A 21 -10.84 45.20 -15.33
CA VAL A 21 -10.11 44.90 -14.10
C VAL A 21 -10.92 44.00 -13.16
N ILE A 22 -12.21 44.29 -12.97
CA ILE A 22 -13.09 43.49 -12.10
C ILE A 22 -13.27 42.08 -12.66
N SER A 23 -13.43 41.92 -13.98
CA SER A 23 -13.55 40.58 -14.60
C SER A 23 -12.27 39.75 -14.48
N VAL A 24 -11.08 40.34 -14.60
CA VAL A 24 -9.79 39.63 -14.41
C VAL A 24 -9.62 39.16 -12.97
N ILE A 25 -9.91 40.03 -11.99
CA ILE A 25 -9.86 39.67 -10.57
C ILE A 25 -10.88 38.57 -10.26
N GLY A 26 -12.10 38.66 -10.82
CA GLY A 26 -13.13 37.64 -10.71
C GLY A 26 -12.69 36.28 -11.26
N LEU A 27 -12.07 36.25 -12.45
CA LEU A 27 -11.51 35.02 -13.02
C LEU A 27 -10.39 34.43 -12.16
N TYR A 28 -9.52 35.28 -11.62
CA TYR A 28 -8.43 34.83 -10.75
C TYR A 28 -8.95 34.20 -9.46
N ALA A 29 -9.93 34.83 -8.81
CA ALA A 29 -10.56 34.30 -7.61
C ALA A 29 -11.24 32.94 -7.85
N ILE A 30 -11.95 32.78 -8.98
CA ILE A 30 -12.57 31.50 -9.35
C ILE A 30 -11.51 30.42 -9.58
N ARG A 31 -10.45 30.73 -10.33
CA ARG A 31 -9.34 29.78 -10.57
C ARG A 31 -8.67 29.38 -9.27
N HIS A 32 -8.43 30.34 -8.36
CA HIS A 32 -7.81 30.08 -7.08
C HIS A 32 -8.67 29.15 -6.20
N SER A 33 -9.98 29.39 -6.12
CA SER A 33 -10.92 28.51 -5.40
C SER A 33 -10.97 27.10 -6.00
N LEU A 34 -10.96 26.96 -7.32
CA LEU A 34 -10.93 25.64 -7.97
C LEU A 34 -9.61 24.90 -7.71
N THR A 35 -8.48 25.61 -7.68
CA THR A 35 -7.18 25.01 -7.34
C THR A 35 -7.12 24.58 -5.87
N SER A 36 -7.64 25.38 -4.96
CA SER A 36 -7.73 25.04 -3.53
C SER A 36 -8.61 23.82 -3.30
N LEU A 37 -9.74 23.71 -4.01
CA LEU A 37 -10.63 22.56 -3.90
C LEU A 37 -9.98 21.28 -4.42
N LYS A 38 -9.28 21.32 -5.56
CA LYS A 38 -8.54 20.16 -6.09
C LYS A 38 -7.42 19.71 -5.16
N LEU A 39 -6.69 20.66 -4.57
CA LEU A 39 -5.63 20.37 -3.60
C LEU A 39 -6.21 19.74 -2.32
N ALA A 40 -7.33 20.28 -1.82
CA ALA A 40 -8.02 19.75 -0.64
C ALA A 40 -8.55 18.33 -0.88
N THR A 41 -9.15 18.05 -2.04
CA THR A 41 -9.62 16.70 -2.39
C THR A 41 -8.46 15.71 -2.48
N ASN A 42 -7.34 16.07 -3.11
CA ASN A 42 -6.16 15.20 -3.17
C ASN A 42 -5.58 14.90 -1.77
N ALA A 43 -5.50 15.91 -0.90
CA ALA A 43 -5.02 15.72 0.48
C ALA A 43 -5.97 14.84 1.32
N GLN A 44 -7.29 14.99 1.15
CA GLN A 44 -8.29 14.13 1.79
C GLN A 44 -8.12 12.66 1.35
N VAL A 45 -7.88 12.43 0.07
CA VAL A 45 -7.66 11.09 -0.48
C VAL A 45 -6.40 10.47 0.11
N GLN A 46 -5.29 11.21 0.16
CA GLN A 46 -4.05 10.70 0.77
C GLN A 46 -4.25 10.33 2.24
N THR A 47 -5.00 11.14 2.98
CA THR A 47 -5.33 10.85 4.39
C THR A 47 -6.12 9.56 4.53
N LEU A 48 -7.13 9.35 3.67
CA LEU A 48 -7.92 8.12 3.67
C LEU A 48 -7.07 6.90 3.29
N LEU A 49 -6.21 7.02 2.28
CA LEU A 49 -5.26 5.96 1.86
C LEU A 49 -4.29 5.59 2.98
N MET A 50 -3.82 6.58 3.75
CA MET A 50 -2.98 6.35 4.93
C MET A 50 -3.76 5.61 6.01
N GLN A 51 -4.95 6.09 6.36
CA GLN A 51 -5.80 5.46 7.37
C GLN A 51 -6.16 4.01 7.02
N THR A 52 -6.44 3.69 5.75
CA THR A 52 -6.74 2.31 5.37
C THR A 52 -5.53 1.39 5.49
N SER A 53 -4.33 1.89 5.16
CA SER A 53 -3.10 1.13 5.37
C SER A 53 -2.84 0.87 6.86
N ASP A 54 -3.05 1.88 7.73
CA ASP A 54 -2.89 1.74 9.18
C ASP A 54 -3.87 0.72 9.76
N VAL A 55 -5.12 0.72 9.29
CA VAL A 55 -6.14 -0.25 9.71
C VAL A 55 -5.76 -1.67 9.28
N ALA A 56 -5.26 -1.85 8.05
CA ALA A 56 -4.79 -3.15 7.59
C ALA A 56 -3.65 -3.68 8.47
N LEU A 57 -2.71 -2.81 8.82
CA LEU A 57 -1.57 -3.14 9.67
C LEU A 57 -2.00 -3.52 11.10
N ALA A 58 -2.86 -2.72 11.72
CA ALA A 58 -3.41 -3.01 13.05
C ALA A 58 -4.22 -4.33 13.07
N LYS A 59 -4.89 -4.68 11.97
CA LYS A 59 -5.57 -5.97 11.84
C LYS A 59 -4.62 -7.15 11.64
N LEU A 60 -3.50 -6.93 10.97
CA LEU A 60 -2.43 -7.92 10.86
C LEU A 60 -1.84 -8.23 12.24
N GLU A 61 -1.47 -7.21 12.99
CA GLU A 61 -0.93 -7.35 14.36
C GLU A 61 -1.91 -8.11 15.26
N ARG A 62 -3.19 -7.72 15.22
CA ARG A 62 -4.23 -8.39 16.00
C ARG A 62 -4.46 -9.84 15.55
N ASN A 63 -4.36 -10.12 14.25
CA ASN A 63 -4.47 -11.49 13.73
C ASN A 63 -3.31 -12.35 14.24
N PHE A 64 -2.09 -11.82 14.23
CA PHE A 64 -0.92 -12.51 14.76
C PHE A 64 -1.04 -12.78 16.25
N ASN A 65 -1.23 -11.73 17.08
CA ASN A 65 -1.30 -11.87 18.54
C ASN A 65 -2.41 -12.82 19.02
N ASN A 66 -3.52 -12.89 18.28
CA ASN A 66 -4.62 -13.79 18.62
C ASN A 66 -4.38 -15.27 18.25
N ASN A 67 -3.46 -15.54 17.31
CA ASN A 67 -3.27 -16.87 16.75
C ASN A 67 -1.85 -17.42 16.92
N GLU A 68 -0.88 -16.61 17.38
CA GLU A 68 0.52 -17.01 17.52
C GLU A 68 0.70 -18.26 18.39
N ALA A 69 -0.07 -18.40 19.47
CA ALA A 69 0.05 -19.51 20.41
C ALA A 69 -0.68 -20.79 19.95
N SER A 70 -1.75 -20.67 19.15
CA SER A 70 -2.65 -21.78 18.83
C SER A 70 -2.59 -22.24 17.38
N ASN A 71 -2.31 -21.31 16.44
CA ASN A 71 -2.32 -21.58 15.02
C ASN A 71 -1.44 -20.58 14.25
N LEU A 72 -0.15 -20.53 14.59
CA LEU A 72 0.81 -19.64 13.92
C LEU A 72 0.80 -19.85 12.40
N ALA A 73 0.81 -21.11 11.95
CA ALA A 73 0.78 -21.46 10.53
C ALA A 73 -0.49 -20.96 9.82
N GLY A 74 -1.58 -20.68 10.54
CA GLY A 74 -2.81 -20.08 9.99
C GLY A 74 -2.73 -18.57 9.75
N THR A 75 -1.61 -17.93 10.06
CA THR A 75 -1.43 -16.47 9.93
C THR A 75 -0.52 -16.12 8.75
N PRO A 76 -0.65 -14.91 8.17
CA PRO A 76 0.28 -14.44 7.13
C PRO A 76 1.74 -14.49 7.58
N VAL A 77 1.97 -14.17 8.86
CA VAL A 77 3.30 -14.17 9.48
C VAL A 77 3.85 -15.58 9.57
N GLY A 78 3.08 -16.54 10.09
CA GLY A 78 3.55 -17.93 10.18
C GLY A 78 3.89 -18.53 8.82
N GLN A 79 3.12 -18.21 7.77
CA GLN A 79 3.36 -18.70 6.41
C GLN A 79 4.71 -18.23 5.82
N VAL A 80 5.13 -16.99 6.08
CA VAL A 80 6.43 -16.48 5.60
C VAL A 80 7.62 -16.97 6.43
N LEU A 81 7.36 -17.48 7.64
CA LEU A 81 8.37 -18.03 8.53
C LEU A 81 8.61 -19.53 8.31
N LEU A 82 7.79 -20.19 7.48
CA LEU A 82 8.04 -21.58 7.06
C LEU A 82 9.36 -21.72 6.30
N ASP A 83 10.00 -22.87 6.46
CA ASP A 83 11.25 -23.17 5.78
C ASP A 83 11.13 -23.04 4.26
N GLY A 84 12.09 -22.34 3.65
CA GLY A 84 12.11 -22.10 2.21
C GLY A 84 11.27 -20.90 1.72
N ASN A 85 10.56 -20.19 2.61
CA ASN A 85 9.84 -18.96 2.29
C ASN A 85 10.62 -17.67 2.61
N GLN A 86 11.83 -17.77 3.15
CA GLN A 86 12.67 -16.61 3.41
C GLN A 86 13.01 -15.82 2.14
N GLY A 87 12.79 -14.51 2.18
CA GLY A 87 12.95 -13.60 1.05
C GLY A 87 11.90 -13.78 -0.06
N LYS A 88 10.84 -14.57 0.17
CA LYS A 88 9.64 -14.58 -0.66
C LYS A 88 8.58 -13.68 -0.02
N GLU A 89 7.70 -13.15 -0.86
CA GLU A 89 6.67 -12.19 -0.46
C GLU A 89 5.30 -12.87 -0.47
N LEU A 90 4.69 -13.03 0.70
CA LEU A 90 3.29 -13.43 0.79
C LEU A 90 2.41 -12.21 0.58
N GLN A 91 1.60 -12.25 -0.47
CA GLN A 91 0.65 -11.22 -0.81
C GLN A 91 -0.80 -11.70 -0.63
N PHE A 92 -1.64 -10.81 -0.10
CA PHE A 92 -3.08 -11.03 -0.02
C PHE A 92 -3.82 -9.69 -0.08
N CYS A 93 -5.12 -9.75 -0.39
CA CYS A 93 -5.96 -8.56 -0.43
C CYS A 93 -6.58 -8.26 0.95
N PHE A 94 -6.39 -7.05 1.46
CA PHE A 94 -7.11 -6.59 2.65
C PHE A 94 -8.49 -6.07 2.27
N LYS A 95 -9.48 -6.95 2.40
CA LYS A 95 -10.90 -6.70 2.08
C LYS A 95 -11.79 -7.02 3.29
N PRO A 96 -11.96 -6.12 4.27
CA PRO A 96 -12.87 -6.35 5.40
C PRO A 96 -14.33 -6.52 4.94
N THR A 97 -14.66 -5.94 3.78
CA THR A 97 -15.95 -6.14 3.10
C THR A 97 -15.71 -6.52 1.64
N GLU A 98 -16.38 -7.57 1.18
CA GLU A 98 -16.32 -8.01 -0.22
C GLU A 98 -17.69 -7.86 -0.88
N VAL A 99 -17.69 -7.38 -2.14
CA VAL A 99 -18.89 -7.36 -2.96
C VAL A 99 -18.94 -8.68 -3.73
N SER A 100 -19.85 -9.56 -3.31
CA SER A 100 -20.09 -10.85 -3.95
C SER A 100 -20.75 -10.66 -5.33
N SER A 101 -20.73 -11.69 -6.18
CA SER A 101 -21.28 -11.65 -7.55
C SER A 101 -22.78 -11.30 -7.60
N ASP A 102 -23.49 -11.53 -6.51
CA ASP A 102 -24.89 -11.14 -6.27
C ASP A 102 -25.05 -9.67 -5.80
N LYS A 103 -23.98 -8.88 -5.83
CA LYS A 103 -23.89 -7.48 -5.38
C LYS A 103 -24.19 -7.29 -3.89
N THR A 104 -24.16 -8.36 -3.09
CA THR A 104 -24.29 -8.27 -1.64
C THR A 104 -22.94 -7.95 -0.99
N ILE A 105 -22.97 -7.19 0.11
CA ILE A 105 -21.78 -6.90 0.91
C ILE A 105 -21.67 -7.96 1.99
N LYS A 106 -20.56 -8.71 2.01
CA LYS A 106 -20.27 -9.69 3.06
C LYS A 106 -19.07 -9.23 3.88
N ASN A 107 -19.14 -9.46 5.20
CA ASN A 107 -17.95 -9.34 6.04
C ASN A 107 -17.02 -10.49 5.68
N ASN A 108 -15.78 -10.18 5.35
CA ASN A 108 -14.79 -11.20 5.04
C ASN A 108 -13.85 -11.44 6.21
N LEU A 109 -13.20 -12.60 6.21
CA LEU A 109 -12.06 -12.86 7.07
C LEU A 109 -10.91 -11.89 6.74
N PHE A 110 -10.12 -11.56 7.75
CA PHE A 110 -8.91 -10.75 7.55
C PHE A 110 -7.91 -11.47 6.64
N PHE A 111 -7.74 -12.77 6.85
CA PHE A 111 -6.85 -13.64 6.11
C PHE A 111 -7.47 -15.03 5.98
N ASP A 112 -7.31 -15.65 4.81
CA ASP A 112 -7.72 -17.01 4.51
C ASP A 112 -6.56 -17.72 3.81
N LEU A 113 -6.24 -18.94 4.26
CA LEU A 113 -5.20 -19.78 3.65
C LEU A 113 -5.53 -20.19 2.21
N ARG A 114 -6.75 -19.93 1.73
CA ARG A 114 -7.19 -20.17 0.36
C ARG A 114 -7.04 -18.95 -0.54
N ASP A 115 -6.81 -17.76 0.04
CA ASP A 115 -6.84 -16.47 -0.66
C ASP A 115 -5.56 -15.67 -0.37
N PHE A 116 -4.42 -16.32 -0.58
CA PHE A 116 -3.11 -15.69 -0.59
C PHE A 116 -2.23 -16.28 -1.68
N ARG A 117 -1.16 -15.56 -2.01
CA ARG A 117 -0.09 -16.05 -2.87
C ARG A 117 1.28 -15.75 -2.30
N ILE A 118 2.26 -16.56 -2.63
CA ILE A 118 3.67 -16.32 -2.35
C ILE A 118 4.35 -16.01 -3.68
N ILE A 119 5.08 -14.91 -3.75
CA ILE A 119 5.75 -14.52 -4.97
C ILE A 119 7.23 -14.27 -4.69
N GLU A 120 8.03 -14.43 -5.74
CA GLU A 120 9.44 -14.09 -5.75
C GLU A 120 9.79 -13.42 -7.06
N ARG A 121 10.99 -12.84 -7.16
CA ARG A 121 11.44 -12.27 -8.42
C ARG A 121 11.48 -13.35 -9.51
N LYS A 122 11.03 -13.00 -10.72
CA LYS A 122 11.01 -13.88 -11.89
C LYS A 122 12.41 -14.36 -12.30
N SER A 123 13.35 -13.43 -12.49
CA SER A 123 14.77 -13.70 -12.73
C SER A 123 15.61 -12.49 -12.32
N ALA A 124 16.93 -12.63 -12.17
CA ALA A 124 17.81 -11.50 -11.77
C ALA A 124 17.75 -10.31 -12.76
N THR A 125 17.40 -10.55 -14.02
CA THR A 125 17.32 -9.53 -15.07
C THR A 125 15.92 -8.96 -15.27
N ASP A 126 14.90 -9.57 -14.65
CA ASP A 126 13.51 -9.14 -14.76
C ASP A 126 13.14 -8.13 -13.67
N LYS A 127 12.25 -7.20 -14.03
CA LYS A 127 11.64 -6.25 -13.08
C LYS A 127 10.40 -6.82 -12.38
N GLU A 128 9.97 -8.01 -12.78
CA GLU A 128 8.67 -8.59 -12.45
C GLU A 128 8.80 -9.74 -11.47
N ALA A 129 7.69 -10.04 -10.81
CA ALA A 129 7.53 -11.21 -9.97
C ALA A 129 7.06 -12.43 -10.76
N LYS A 130 7.27 -13.62 -10.20
CA LYS A 130 6.60 -14.85 -10.58
C LYS A 130 5.90 -15.44 -9.34
N SER A 131 4.79 -16.12 -9.58
CA SER A 131 4.12 -17.00 -8.61
C SER A 131 4.27 -18.43 -9.14
N THR A 132 4.62 -19.39 -8.28
CA THR A 132 4.61 -20.82 -8.66
C THR A 132 3.28 -21.46 -8.27
N ALA A 133 3.03 -22.70 -8.70
CA ALA A 133 1.79 -23.40 -8.35
C ALA A 133 1.73 -23.76 -6.84
N GLU A 134 2.89 -23.93 -6.21
CA GLU A 134 3.05 -24.19 -4.78
C GLU A 134 2.89 -22.93 -3.93
N SER A 135 2.65 -21.78 -4.58
CA SER A 135 2.60 -20.49 -3.93
C SER A 135 1.22 -20.10 -3.41
N GLY A 136 0.20 -20.94 -3.55
CA GLY A 136 -1.19 -20.61 -3.21
C GLY A 136 -2.01 -20.21 -4.45
N ASP A 137 -3.04 -19.39 -4.27
CA ASP A 137 -3.87 -18.93 -5.39
C ASP A 137 -3.20 -17.77 -6.12
N ILE A 138 -2.71 -18.01 -7.35
CA ILE A 138 -2.08 -16.99 -8.21
C ILE A 138 -2.96 -15.74 -8.42
N ASN A 139 -4.28 -15.87 -8.25
CA ASN A 139 -5.26 -14.79 -8.38
C ASN A 139 -5.63 -14.12 -7.05
N ALA A 140 -4.98 -14.46 -5.92
CA ALA A 140 -5.14 -13.83 -4.61
C ALA A 140 -4.54 -12.40 -4.55
N VAL A 141 -4.87 -11.60 -5.55
CA VAL A 141 -4.62 -10.16 -5.61
C VAL A 141 -5.93 -9.43 -5.43
N CYS A 142 -5.89 -8.18 -4.99
CA CYS A 142 -7.10 -7.38 -4.94
C CYS A 142 -7.71 -7.20 -6.33
N ASN A 143 -8.98 -7.54 -6.49
CA ASN A 143 -9.74 -7.15 -7.67
C ASN A 143 -10.27 -5.72 -7.48
N PRO A 144 -9.80 -4.73 -8.26
CA PRO A 144 -10.24 -3.33 -8.11
C PRO A 144 -11.72 -3.08 -8.45
N GLU A 145 -12.44 -4.07 -9.02
CA GLU A 145 -13.88 -3.97 -9.30
C GLU A 145 -14.77 -4.42 -8.13
N THR A 146 -14.29 -5.36 -7.31
CA THR A 146 -15.13 -6.08 -6.33
C THR A 146 -14.58 -6.08 -4.90
N MET A 147 -13.28 -5.90 -4.72
CA MET A 147 -12.59 -6.03 -3.44
C MET A 147 -12.15 -4.65 -2.94
N PHE A 148 -12.87 -4.13 -1.95
CA PHE A 148 -12.64 -2.79 -1.42
C PHE A 148 -12.36 -2.81 0.07
N SER A 149 -11.39 -2.01 0.48
CA SER A 149 -10.96 -1.91 1.88
C SER A 149 -11.93 -1.08 2.73
N ILE A 150 -12.81 -0.33 2.07
CA ILE A 150 -13.90 0.44 2.70
C ILE A 150 -15.22 0.23 1.97
N SER A 151 -16.33 0.27 2.71
CA SER A 151 -17.68 0.01 2.17
C SER A 151 -18.15 1.00 1.10
N ARG A 152 -17.46 2.14 0.92
CA ARG A 152 -17.73 3.12 -0.14
C ARG A 152 -17.13 2.78 -1.50
N LYS A 153 -16.59 1.56 -1.68
CA LYS A 153 -15.98 1.08 -2.94
C LYS A 153 -14.91 2.02 -3.52
N ALA A 154 -14.19 2.72 -2.65
CA ALA A 154 -13.31 3.79 -3.09
C ALA A 154 -11.83 3.41 -3.02
N LEU A 155 -11.45 2.53 -2.10
CA LEU A 155 -10.06 2.18 -1.83
C LEU A 155 -9.84 0.68 -1.91
N VAL A 156 -8.68 0.30 -2.41
CA VAL A 156 -8.19 -1.07 -2.53
C VAL A 156 -6.84 -1.13 -1.81
N THR A 157 -6.65 -2.12 -0.93
CA THR A 157 -5.44 -2.27 -0.13
C THR A 157 -4.85 -3.67 -0.31
N GLN A 158 -3.69 -3.73 -0.95
CA GLN A 158 -2.88 -4.94 -1.05
C GLN A 158 -1.91 -4.97 0.13
N VAL A 159 -1.75 -6.15 0.75
CA VAL A 159 -0.80 -6.38 1.84
C VAL A 159 0.23 -7.41 1.40
N ALA A 160 1.48 -7.16 1.75
CA ALA A 160 2.60 -8.05 1.55
C ALA A 160 3.31 -8.28 2.88
N VAL A 161 3.64 -9.53 3.17
CA VAL A 161 4.38 -9.95 4.35
C VAL A 161 5.60 -10.72 3.87
N VAL A 162 6.75 -10.45 4.46
CA VAL A 162 8.03 -11.04 4.05
C VAL A 162 8.84 -11.36 5.29
N SER A 163 9.58 -12.48 5.25
CA SER A 163 10.69 -12.72 6.17
C SER A 163 11.97 -12.21 5.49
N PRO A 164 12.54 -11.07 5.93
CA PRO A 164 13.62 -10.40 5.21
C PRO A 164 14.89 -11.25 5.10
N ASP A 165 15.58 -11.13 3.96
CA ASP A 165 16.90 -11.74 3.73
C ASP A 165 18.06 -10.73 3.86
N ASP A 166 17.73 -9.44 3.97
CA ASP A 166 18.67 -8.36 4.21
C ASP A 166 19.04 -8.20 5.70
N PRO A 167 20.24 -7.69 6.02
CA PRO A 167 20.56 -7.30 7.38
C PRO A 167 19.67 -6.13 7.80
N ALA A 168 19.20 -6.11 9.05
CA ALA A 168 18.44 -4.97 9.54
C ALA A 168 19.30 -3.70 9.52
N VAL A 169 18.74 -2.66 8.93
CA VAL A 169 19.41 -1.35 8.79
C VAL A 169 19.49 -0.62 10.13
N GLU A 170 18.59 -0.92 11.08
CA GLU A 170 18.49 -0.22 12.37
C GLU A 170 18.62 -1.11 13.63
N MET A 171 18.89 -2.41 13.49
CA MET A 171 19.04 -3.26 14.67
C MET A 171 20.44 -3.15 15.27
N GLY A 172 20.50 -2.80 16.55
CA GLY A 172 21.69 -2.88 17.36
C GLY A 172 22.14 -4.32 17.59
N ARG A 173 23.36 -4.47 18.13
CA ARG A 173 23.79 -5.78 18.64
C ARG A 173 22.81 -6.20 19.74
N PHE A 174 22.35 -7.45 19.69
CA PHE A 174 21.43 -8.07 20.66
C PHE A 174 19.93 -7.73 20.52
N ASP A 175 19.48 -7.00 19.50
CA ASP A 175 18.03 -6.73 19.29
C ASP A 175 17.22 -7.97 18.94
N LEU A 176 17.87 -9.01 18.42
CA LEU A 176 17.30 -10.34 18.20
C LEU A 176 17.59 -11.32 19.36
N THR A 177 18.16 -10.84 20.47
CA THR A 177 18.36 -11.72 21.63
C THR A 177 17.06 -11.82 22.39
N ALA A 178 16.70 -13.04 22.81
CA ALA A 178 15.51 -13.26 23.63
C ALA A 178 15.55 -12.37 24.88
N GLN A 179 14.57 -11.47 25.01
CA GLN A 179 14.45 -10.58 26.17
C GLN A 179 13.46 -11.16 27.18
N GLY A 180 13.75 -11.00 28.47
CA GLY A 180 12.82 -11.35 29.55
C GLY A 180 12.71 -12.85 29.89
N THR A 181 13.67 -13.68 29.46
CA THR A 181 13.69 -15.13 29.77
C THR A 181 15.01 -15.54 30.43
N ASP A 182 14.99 -16.62 31.22
CA ASP A 182 16.19 -17.18 31.84
C ASP A 182 17.13 -17.69 30.75
N LEU A 183 18.45 -17.64 30.96
CA LEU A 183 19.48 -18.10 30.02
C LEU A 183 19.26 -19.56 29.58
N LYS A 184 18.59 -20.37 30.41
CA LYS A 184 18.20 -21.74 30.08
C LYS A 184 17.06 -21.84 29.06
N ASP A 185 16.14 -20.88 29.05
CA ASP A 185 15.00 -20.81 28.12
C ASP A 185 15.32 -19.94 26.89
N ALA A 186 16.30 -19.03 26.99
CA ALA A 186 16.77 -18.17 25.91
C ALA A 186 17.35 -18.95 24.70
N GLY A 187 17.81 -20.19 24.91
CA GLY A 187 18.22 -21.08 23.83
C GLY A 187 17.06 -21.66 23.01
N ASN A 188 15.83 -21.53 23.50
CA ASN A 188 14.61 -22.13 22.94
C ASN A 188 13.64 -21.10 22.32
N ILE A 189 14.09 -19.85 22.21
CA ILE A 189 13.31 -18.74 21.64
C ILE A 189 13.96 -18.34 20.33
N GLU A 190 13.27 -18.61 19.23
CA GLU A 190 13.73 -18.20 17.91
C GLU A 190 13.11 -16.86 17.56
N THR A 191 13.92 -15.80 17.55
CA THR A 191 13.46 -14.48 17.10
C THR A 191 13.56 -14.39 15.58
N LYS A 192 12.47 -14.01 14.91
CA LYS A 192 12.45 -13.79 13.47
C LYS A 192 12.05 -12.36 13.15
N ARG A 193 12.53 -11.85 12.02
CA ARG A 193 12.09 -10.55 11.49
C ARG A 193 10.98 -10.76 10.50
N VAL A 194 10.02 -9.85 10.52
CA VAL A 194 8.90 -9.81 9.59
C VAL A 194 8.76 -8.38 9.11
N ARG A 195 8.82 -8.18 7.79
CA ARG A 195 8.53 -6.89 7.16
C ARG A 195 7.16 -6.97 6.50
N VAL A 196 6.37 -5.93 6.69
CA VAL A 196 5.02 -5.82 6.16
C VAL A 196 4.98 -4.56 5.32
N THR A 197 4.61 -4.72 4.05
CA THR A 197 4.37 -3.60 3.14
C THR A 197 2.89 -3.55 2.81
N VAL A 198 2.27 -2.38 2.95
CA VAL A 198 0.84 -2.17 2.70
C VAL A 198 0.68 -1.06 1.68
N THR A 199 0.11 -1.39 0.53
CA THR A 199 -0.19 -0.42 -0.54
C THR A 199 -1.69 -0.24 -0.68
N SER A 200 -2.18 0.95 -0.32
CA SER A 200 -3.56 1.37 -0.54
C SER A 200 -3.63 2.28 -1.76
N PHE A 201 -4.69 2.15 -2.57
CA PHE A 201 -4.89 2.98 -3.75
C PHE A 201 -6.36 3.20 -4.09
N ALA A 202 -6.65 4.22 -4.91
CA ALA A 202 -8.01 4.68 -5.20
C ALA A 202 -8.36 4.60 -6.70
N PRO A 203 -8.87 3.45 -7.21
CA PRO A 203 -9.22 3.28 -8.62
C PRO A 203 -10.21 4.33 -9.14
N ALA A 204 -11.21 4.69 -8.32
CA ALA A 204 -12.27 5.63 -8.68
C ALA A 204 -11.77 7.05 -9.00
N LEU A 205 -10.55 7.39 -8.61
CA LEU A 205 -9.93 8.70 -8.82
C LEU A 205 -8.96 8.73 -10.00
N ALA A 206 -8.72 7.57 -10.62
CA ALA A 206 -7.93 7.42 -11.82
C ALA A 206 -8.79 6.84 -12.96
N PRO A 207 -9.84 7.56 -13.42
CA PRO A 207 -10.79 7.05 -14.41
C PRO A 207 -10.16 6.79 -15.79
N SER A 208 -8.97 7.34 -16.05
CA SER A 208 -8.20 7.10 -17.27
C SER A 208 -7.41 5.80 -17.26
N VAL A 209 -7.30 5.11 -16.12
CA VAL A 209 -6.53 3.88 -15.95
C VAL A 209 -7.47 2.68 -16.11
N SER A 210 -7.09 1.73 -16.98
CA SER A 210 -7.92 0.54 -17.18
C SER A 210 -7.76 -0.46 -16.03
N ILE A 211 -8.82 -1.24 -15.76
CA ILE A 211 -8.80 -2.34 -14.79
C ILE A 211 -7.75 -3.40 -15.18
N SER A 212 -7.51 -3.58 -16.49
CA SER A 212 -6.46 -4.47 -16.99
C SER A 212 -5.08 -4.02 -16.55
N ASP A 213 -4.76 -2.73 -16.71
CA ASP A 213 -3.44 -2.19 -16.33
C ASP A 213 -3.21 -2.29 -14.82
N MET A 214 -4.25 -2.00 -14.03
CA MET A 214 -4.22 -2.19 -12.58
C MET A 214 -3.95 -3.66 -12.21
N ASN A 215 -4.65 -4.60 -12.85
CA ASN A 215 -4.47 -6.03 -12.61
C ASN A 215 -3.09 -6.53 -13.04
N THR A 216 -2.51 -5.98 -14.10
CA THR A 216 -1.11 -6.28 -14.50
C THR A 216 -0.15 -5.87 -13.38
N CYS A 217 -0.27 -4.63 -12.89
CA CYS A 217 0.55 -4.17 -11.76
C CYS A 217 0.36 -5.06 -10.51
N LEU A 218 -0.89 -5.38 -10.16
CA LEU A 218 -1.20 -6.20 -9.00
C LEU A 218 -0.67 -7.63 -9.14
N LYS A 219 -0.74 -8.23 -10.33
CA LYS A 219 -0.37 -9.64 -10.53
C LYS A 219 1.14 -9.86 -10.68
N GLU A 220 1.85 -8.90 -11.26
CA GLU A 220 3.22 -9.13 -11.74
C GLU A 220 4.28 -8.35 -10.96
N ARG A 221 3.91 -7.59 -9.92
CA ARG A 221 4.85 -6.74 -9.18
C ARG A 221 4.95 -7.17 -7.71
N MET A 222 6.18 -7.13 -7.21
CA MET A 222 6.47 -7.25 -5.78
C MET A 222 6.14 -5.93 -5.09
N MET A 223 5.89 -5.94 -3.78
CA MET A 223 5.67 -4.71 -3.03
C MET A 223 6.95 -4.22 -2.35
N ASP A 224 7.89 -5.12 -2.06
CA ASP A 224 9.16 -4.78 -1.42
C ASP A 224 10.36 -4.92 -2.37
N ASP A 225 11.11 -3.83 -2.59
CA ASP A 225 12.36 -3.79 -3.35
C ASP A 225 13.64 -3.81 -2.48
N SER A 226 13.49 -3.77 -1.16
CA SER A 226 14.61 -3.63 -0.22
C SER A 226 15.34 -4.95 0.07
N LEU A 227 14.70 -6.10 -0.19
CA LEU A 227 15.31 -7.43 -0.09
C LEU A 227 16.60 -7.52 -0.93
N LEU A 228 17.58 -8.29 -0.46
CA LEU A 228 18.84 -8.51 -1.20
C LEU A 228 18.57 -9.14 -2.56
N LYS A 229 17.59 -10.04 -2.59
CA LYS A 229 17.06 -10.65 -3.79
C LYS A 229 16.21 -9.74 -4.66
N ASN A 230 15.87 -8.50 -4.25
CA ASN A 230 14.99 -7.60 -5.03
C ASN A 230 15.64 -6.27 -5.44
N ARG A 231 16.70 -5.85 -4.75
CA ARG A 231 17.49 -4.66 -5.12
C ARG A 231 18.36 -4.89 -6.37
N ALA A 232 18.82 -3.82 -6.99
CA ALA A 232 19.85 -3.92 -8.02
C ALA A 232 21.19 -4.36 -7.43
N ASN A 233 21.97 -5.13 -8.18
CA ASN A 233 23.37 -5.43 -7.86
C ASN A 233 24.20 -5.18 -9.13
N GLY A 234 25.32 -4.48 -8.98
CA GLY A 234 26.17 -3.96 -10.07
C GLY A 234 26.79 -5.01 -10.99
N SER A 235 26.53 -6.31 -10.79
CA SER A 235 27.04 -7.39 -11.62
C SER A 235 26.10 -7.80 -12.76
N THR A 236 24.79 -7.89 -12.53
CA THR A 236 23.80 -8.45 -13.50
C THR A 236 22.33 -8.21 -13.12
N GLN A 237 22.07 -7.68 -11.92
CA GLN A 237 20.74 -7.73 -11.32
C GLN A 237 20.01 -6.40 -11.45
N VAL A 238 18.83 -6.41 -12.06
CA VAL A 238 17.99 -5.22 -12.22
C VAL A 238 17.11 -5.06 -10.96
N LYS A 239 16.85 -3.81 -10.58
CA LYS A 239 15.89 -3.48 -9.51
C LYS A 239 14.49 -3.98 -9.92
N VAL A 240 13.78 -4.66 -9.02
CA VAL A 240 12.36 -4.96 -9.25
C VAL A 240 11.57 -3.66 -9.36
N GLN A 241 10.55 -3.67 -10.21
CA GLN A 241 9.54 -2.61 -10.22
C GLN A 241 8.50 -2.94 -9.15
N THR A 242 8.31 -2.07 -8.17
CA THR A 242 7.32 -2.33 -7.12
C THR A 242 5.89 -2.09 -7.60
N LEU A 243 4.91 -2.63 -6.88
CA LEU A 243 3.49 -2.31 -7.10
C LEU A 243 3.26 -0.79 -7.03
N HIS A 244 3.88 -0.14 -6.04
CA HIS A 244 3.87 1.31 -5.89
C HIS A 244 4.34 2.01 -7.17
N GLU A 245 5.52 1.64 -7.68
CA GLU A 245 6.08 2.24 -8.90
C GLU A 245 5.20 2.01 -10.12
N CYS A 246 4.67 0.79 -10.28
CA CYS A 246 3.82 0.44 -11.41
C CYS A 246 2.52 1.26 -11.42
N LEU A 247 1.82 1.33 -10.29
CA LEU A 247 0.57 2.08 -10.15
C LEU A 247 0.81 3.60 -10.22
N ASN A 248 1.94 4.09 -9.71
CA ASN A 248 2.30 5.51 -9.79
C ASN A 248 2.56 5.95 -11.23
N LEU A 249 3.20 5.10 -12.05
CA LEU A 249 3.42 5.38 -13.48
C LEU A 249 2.10 5.48 -14.27
N LEU A 250 1.05 4.78 -13.82
CA LEU A 250 -0.30 4.91 -14.37
C LEU A 250 -1.02 6.19 -13.89
N GLY A 251 -0.40 6.99 -13.02
CA GLY A 251 -0.98 8.23 -12.48
C GLY A 251 -2.01 7.98 -11.37
N MET A 252 -1.91 6.84 -10.68
CA MET A 252 -2.93 6.40 -9.74
C MET A 252 -2.65 6.93 -8.32
N PRO A 253 -3.65 7.51 -7.62
CA PRO A 253 -3.45 7.96 -6.24
C PRO A 253 -3.27 6.76 -5.30
N LEU A 254 -2.13 6.71 -4.61
CA LEU A 254 -1.77 5.58 -3.76
C LEU A 254 -0.88 6.01 -2.58
N ASN A 255 -0.86 5.16 -1.57
CA ASN A 255 -0.01 5.28 -0.39
C ASN A 255 0.56 3.91 -0.04
N THR A 256 1.89 3.84 0.12
CA THR A 256 2.57 2.62 0.55
C THR A 256 3.23 2.88 1.90
N GLN A 257 3.03 1.97 2.84
CA GLN A 257 3.68 2.00 4.15
C GLN A 257 4.41 0.69 4.37
N THR A 258 5.56 0.76 5.04
CA THR A 258 6.35 -0.42 5.41
C THR A 258 6.60 -0.40 6.91
N ALA A 259 6.34 -1.52 7.57
CA ALA A 259 6.60 -1.73 8.99
C ALA A 259 7.46 -2.98 9.17
N GLU A 260 8.40 -2.93 10.12
CA GLU A 260 9.20 -4.09 10.50
C GLU A 260 8.89 -4.50 11.93
N TYR A 261 8.78 -5.81 12.13
CA TYR A 261 8.48 -6.45 13.40
C TYR A 261 9.54 -7.48 13.73
N VAL A 262 9.82 -7.62 15.02
CA VAL A 262 10.56 -8.75 15.58
C VAL A 262 9.54 -9.63 16.30
N VAL A 263 9.43 -10.88 15.86
CA VAL A 263 8.54 -11.86 16.47
C VAL A 263 9.35 -12.87 17.26
N ASN A 264 8.88 -13.20 18.46
CA ASN A 264 9.50 -14.18 19.33
C ASN A 264 8.72 -15.49 19.21
N LEU A 265 9.30 -16.48 18.55
CA LEU A 265 8.73 -17.81 18.47
C LEU A 265 9.17 -18.58 19.71
N SER A 266 8.31 -18.66 20.73
CA SER A 266 8.51 -19.62 21.81
C SER A 266 8.15 -21.02 21.29
N GLU A 267 9.07 -21.98 21.36
CA GLU A 267 8.69 -23.38 21.19
C GLU A 267 7.61 -23.73 22.21
N VAL A 268 6.37 -23.94 21.75
CA VAL A 268 5.37 -24.63 22.55
C VAL A 268 5.91 -26.04 22.68
N ARG A 269 6.50 -26.32 23.85
CA ARG A 269 6.95 -27.64 24.25
C ARG A 269 5.79 -28.60 23.97
N SER A 270 5.94 -29.42 22.93
CA SER A 270 5.00 -30.49 22.59
C SER A 270 4.79 -31.29 23.88
N GLY A 271 3.62 -31.12 24.49
CA GLY A 271 3.26 -31.77 25.73
C GLY A 271 2.92 -33.22 25.44
N SER A 272 3.77 -34.11 25.96
CA SER A 272 3.56 -35.54 26.26
C SER A 272 3.03 -36.45 25.16
#